data_AF-A0AA39AMJ2-F1
#
_entry.id   AF-A0AA39AMJ2-F1
#
_cell.length_a   1.000
_cell.length_b   1.000
_cell.length_c   1.000
_cell.angle_alpha   90.00
_cell.angle_beta   90.00
_cell.angle_gamma   90.00
#
_symmetry.space_group_name_H-M   'P 1'
#
loop_
_entity.id
_entity.type
_entity.pdbx_description
1 polymer ?
#
loop_
_entity_poly.entity_id
_entity_poly.type
_entity_poly.pdbx_seq_one_letter_code
_entity_poly.pdbx_strand_id
1 'polypeptide(L)'
;MATQYPSHALVGEVITHVKQLQERVETLKQRKQILEATEETAGGSDSSSPEITVKDLGFIFEVCVICGLKKKLMLHQVINVLVEEAAEVIAVSHSTVGGRIFYTIYFQAVSSRIGIEISRVHQRLKELIL
;
A
#
# COMPACT_ATOMS: atom_id res chain seq x y z
N MET A 1 43.02 1.99 -45.52
CA MET A 1 43.03 2.37 -44.09
C MET A 1 41.58 2.42 -43.64
N ALA A 2 41.14 1.48 -42.80
CA ALA A 2 39.80 1.51 -42.20
C ALA A 2 39.97 1.26 -40.70
N THR A 3 39.73 2.32 -39.92
CA THR A 3 39.74 2.34 -38.46
C THR A 3 38.56 1.56 -37.92
N GLN A 4 38.81 0.37 -37.38
CA GLN A 4 37.79 -0.52 -36.80
C GLN A 4 37.97 -0.57 -35.27
N TYR A 5 37.22 0.24 -34.51
CA TYR A 5 36.89 0.04 -33.07
C TYR A 5 35.65 0.90 -32.74
N PRO A 6 34.78 0.59 -31.73
CA PRO A 6 34.97 -0.32 -30.61
C PRO A 6 33.71 -1.15 -30.24
N SER A 7 33.64 -2.44 -30.59
CA SER A 7 32.63 -3.36 -30.04
C SER A 7 32.77 -3.59 -28.53
N HIS A 8 33.93 -3.28 -27.95
CA HIS A 8 34.23 -3.44 -26.52
C HIS A 8 33.71 -2.31 -25.62
N ALA A 9 33.44 -1.11 -26.17
CA ALA A 9 33.00 0.03 -25.36
C ALA A 9 31.56 -0.14 -24.84
N LEU A 10 30.66 -0.63 -25.70
CA LEU A 10 29.27 -0.95 -25.34
C LEU A 10 29.19 -2.06 -24.29
N VAL A 11 30.06 -3.07 -24.39
CA VAL A 11 30.12 -4.16 -23.41
C VAL A 11 30.58 -3.63 -22.04
N GLY A 12 31.56 -2.73 -22.02
CA GLY A 12 32.03 -2.08 -20.78
C GLY A 12 30.95 -1.24 -20.09
N GLU A 13 30.14 -0.53 -20.87
CA GLU A 13 29.03 0.28 -20.35
C GLU A 13 27.94 -0.60 -19.71
N VAL A 14 27.54 -1.69 -20.39
CA VAL A 14 26.56 -2.64 -19.85
C VAL A 14 27.06 -3.33 -18.58
N ILE A 15 28.35 -3.71 -18.53
CA ILE A 15 28.97 -4.30 -17.32
C ILE A 15 28.91 -3.32 -16.15
N THR A 16 29.20 -2.04 -16.41
CA THR A 16 29.13 -0.99 -15.38
C THR A 16 27.70 -0.80 -14.87
N HIS A 17 26.73 -0.79 -15.79
CA HIS A 17 25.31 -0.61 -15.45
C HIS A 17 24.76 -1.79 -14.62
N VAL A 18 25.14 -3.02 -14.96
CA VAL A 18 24.76 -4.22 -14.19
C VAL A 18 25.37 -4.19 -12.79
N LYS A 19 26.67 -3.84 -12.68
CA LYS A 19 27.31 -3.69 -11.36
C LYS A 19 26.64 -2.63 -10.50
N GLN A 20 26.32 -1.47 -11.08
CA GLN A 20 25.67 -0.38 -10.36
C GLN A 20 24.26 -0.78 -9.89
N LEU A 21 23.51 -1.54 -10.69
CA LEU A 21 22.22 -2.08 -10.28
C LEU A 21 22.35 -3.09 -9.14
N GLN A 22 23.34 -3.98 -9.19
CA GLN A 22 23.62 -4.95 -8.12
C GLN A 22 23.92 -4.24 -6.79
N GLU A 23 24.78 -3.22 -6.82
CA GLU A 23 25.14 -2.44 -5.64
C GLU A 23 23.94 -1.68 -5.05
N ARG A 24 23.07 -1.13 -5.92
CA ARG A 24 21.83 -0.47 -5.49
C ARG A 24 20.86 -1.44 -4.84
N VAL A 25 20.71 -2.65 -5.39
CA VAL A 25 19.85 -3.70 -4.81
C VAL A 25 20.37 -4.11 -3.44
N GLU A 26 21.67 -4.29 -3.29
CA GLU A 26 22.28 -4.68 -2.02
C GLU A 26 22.16 -3.57 -0.96
N THR A 27 22.40 -2.31 -1.35
CA THR A 27 22.19 -1.15 -0.49
C THR A 27 20.74 -1.03 -0.02
N LEU A 28 19.78 -1.23 -0.93
CA LEU A 28 18.35 -1.21 -0.58
C LEU A 28 17.98 -2.39 0.34
N LYS A 29 18.56 -3.56 0.14
CA LYS A 29 18.34 -4.74 1.00
C LYS A 29 18.90 -4.51 2.41
N GLN A 30 20.09 -3.93 2.53
CA GLN A 30 20.67 -3.57 3.83
C GLN A 30 19.84 -2.49 4.54
N ARG A 31 19.40 -1.44 3.82
CA ARG A 31 18.50 -0.42 4.40
C ARG A 31 17.18 -1.01 4.89
N LYS A 32 16.58 -1.93 4.12
CA LYS A 32 15.38 -2.65 4.53
C LYS A 32 15.62 -3.44 5.82
N GLN A 33 16.74 -4.17 5.92
CA GLN A 33 17.06 -4.96 7.11
C GLN A 33 17.30 -4.10 8.36
N ILE A 34 17.93 -2.93 8.22
CA ILE A 34 18.13 -2.00 9.34
C ILE A 34 16.79 -1.43 9.84
N LEU A 35 15.90 -1.08 8.91
CA LEU A 35 14.54 -0.63 9.25
C LEU A 35 13.77 -1.73 9.99
N GLU A 36 13.84 -2.97 9.51
CA GLU A 36 13.20 -4.12 10.15
C GLU A 36 13.78 -4.43 11.54
N ALA A 37 15.10 -4.34 11.74
CA ALA A 37 15.75 -4.60 13.03
C ALA A 37 15.54 -3.47 14.06
N THR A 38 15.40 -2.22 13.61
CA THR A 38 15.15 -1.09 14.51
C THR A 38 13.72 -1.12 15.09
N GLU A 39 12.77 -1.73 14.38
CA GLU A 39 11.40 -1.96 14.85
C GLU A 39 11.30 -3.06 15.94
N GLU A 40 12.31 -3.92 16.11
CA GLU A 40 12.33 -4.93 17.18
C GLU A 40 12.75 -4.36 18.55
N THR A 41 13.53 -3.27 18.59
CA THR A 41 14.00 -2.65 19.85
C THR A 41 13.18 -1.44 20.25
N ALA A 42 12.57 -0.76 19.29
CA ALA A 42 11.53 0.21 19.58
C ALA A 42 10.21 -0.56 19.73
N GLY A 43 9.85 -0.86 20.98
CA GLY A 43 8.45 -1.03 21.37
C GLY A 43 7.69 0.25 21.04
N GLY A 44 7.43 0.45 19.74
CA GLY A 44 6.81 1.61 19.16
C GLY A 44 5.35 1.52 19.48
N SER A 45 4.99 2.14 20.60
CA SER A 45 3.67 2.63 20.96
C SER A 45 2.59 2.22 19.96
N ASP A 46 1.88 1.14 20.30
CA ASP A 46 0.69 0.61 19.62
C ASP A 46 -0.52 1.57 19.75
N SER A 47 -0.23 2.87 19.78
CA SER A 47 -1.14 4.01 19.96
C SER A 47 -1.34 4.78 18.65
N SER A 48 -0.76 4.33 17.53
CA SER A 48 -1.12 4.84 16.22
C SER A 48 -2.61 4.59 16.00
N SER A 49 -3.39 5.67 15.99
CA SER A 49 -4.75 5.64 15.49
C SER A 49 -4.74 5.03 14.08
N PRO A 50 -5.75 4.20 13.75
CA PRO A 50 -5.86 3.63 12.42
C PRO A 50 -5.98 4.76 11.40
N GLU A 51 -5.30 4.66 10.28
CA GLU A 51 -5.37 5.66 9.21
C GLU A 51 -6.23 5.10 8.09
N ILE A 52 -7.24 5.86 7.65
CA ILE A 52 -8.11 5.48 6.54
C ILE A 52 -7.98 6.50 5.42
N THR A 53 -7.68 6.02 4.22
CA THR A 53 -7.63 6.80 2.98
C THR A 53 -8.64 6.25 2.00
N VAL A 54 -9.37 7.13 1.31
CA VAL A 54 -10.31 6.77 0.25
C VAL A 54 -9.81 7.38 -1.05
N LYS A 55 -9.72 6.58 -2.11
CA LYS A 55 -9.37 7.02 -3.46
C LYS A 55 -10.51 6.72 -4.43
N ASP A 56 -10.69 7.65 -5.36
CA ASP A 56 -11.64 7.54 -6.45
C ASP A 56 -10.92 7.08 -7.72
N LEU A 57 -11.33 5.94 -8.29
CA LEU A 57 -10.83 5.38 -9.55
C LEU A 57 -11.91 5.46 -10.66
N GLY A 58 -12.93 6.29 -10.49
CA GLY A 58 -14.05 6.49 -11.40
C GLY A 58 -15.25 5.62 -11.04
N PHE A 59 -15.31 4.40 -11.62
CA PHE A 59 -16.41 3.45 -11.34
C PHE A 59 -16.15 2.59 -10.09
N ILE A 60 -14.89 2.44 -9.73
CA ILE A 60 -14.42 1.68 -8.58
C ILE A 60 -13.79 2.65 -7.61
N PHE A 61 -13.97 2.40 -6.33
CA PHE A 61 -13.37 3.14 -5.23
C PHE A 61 -12.43 2.22 -4.46
N GLU A 62 -11.38 2.81 -3.90
CA GLU A 62 -10.39 2.12 -3.09
C GLU A 62 -10.40 2.72 -1.69
N VAL A 63 -10.62 1.88 -0.67
CA VAL A 63 -10.38 2.23 0.73
C VAL A 63 -9.12 1.52 1.20
N CYS A 64 -8.15 2.29 1.69
CA CYS A 64 -6.96 1.79 2.34
C CYS A 64 -7.05 2.05 3.84
N VAL A 65 -6.87 1.02 4.67
CA VAL A 65 -6.88 1.09 6.13
C VAL A 65 -5.57 0.56 6.67
N ILE A 66 -4.87 1.38 7.45
CA ILE A 66 -3.62 1.03 8.12
C ILE A 66 -3.91 0.91 9.61
N CYS A 67 -3.68 -0.27 10.19
CA CYS A 67 -3.88 -0.48 11.62
C CYS A 67 -2.76 -1.31 12.26
N GLY A 68 -2.55 -1.16 13.57
CA GLY A 68 -1.66 -2.03 14.34
C GLY A 68 -2.18 -3.47 14.43
N LEU A 69 -1.28 -4.43 14.72
CA LEU A 69 -1.59 -5.86 14.81
C LEU A 69 -2.73 -6.20 15.80
N LYS A 70 -2.93 -5.38 16.83
CA LYS A 70 -3.98 -5.61 17.85
C LYS A 70 -5.39 -5.20 17.41
N LYS A 71 -5.55 -4.50 16.27
CA LYS A 71 -6.85 -3.97 15.79
C LYS A 71 -7.42 -4.76 14.62
N LYS A 72 -7.31 -6.10 14.64
CA LYS A 72 -7.83 -6.99 13.57
C LYS A 72 -9.33 -6.82 13.28
N LEU A 73 -10.11 -6.30 14.23
CA LEU A 73 -11.56 -6.05 14.08
C LEU A 73 -11.90 -4.88 13.14
N MET A 74 -10.92 -4.03 12.77
CA MET A 74 -11.15 -2.87 11.90
C MET A 74 -11.68 -3.25 10.52
N LEU A 75 -11.21 -4.36 9.94
CA LEU A 75 -11.65 -4.77 8.59
C LEU A 75 -13.16 -5.05 8.55
N HIS A 76 -13.70 -5.75 9.54
CA HIS A 76 -15.13 -6.06 9.61
C HIS A 76 -15.97 -4.77 9.76
N GLN A 77 -15.51 -3.82 10.58
CA GLN A 77 -16.20 -2.55 10.75
C GLN A 77 -16.22 -1.72 9.45
N VAL A 78 -15.10 -1.70 8.73
CA VAL A 78 -14.97 -1.01 7.44
C VAL A 78 -15.89 -1.64 6.40
N ILE A 79 -15.92 -2.97 6.31
CA ILE A 79 -16.82 -3.70 5.39
C ILE A 79 -18.28 -3.43 5.74
N ASN A 80 -18.65 -3.41 7.03
CA ASN A 80 -20.01 -3.08 7.44
C ASN A 80 -20.44 -1.68 7.00
N VAL A 81 -19.59 -0.67 7.20
CA VAL A 81 -19.88 0.70 6.74
C VAL A 81 -20.06 0.75 5.21
N LEU A 82 -19.24 0.02 4.47
CA LEU A 82 -19.37 -0.08 3.01
C LEU A 82 -20.73 -0.69 2.63
N VAL A 83 -21.11 -1.82 3.24
CA VAL A 83 -22.40 -2.48 2.96
C VAL A 83 -23.60 -1.61 3.37
N GLU A 84 -23.53 -0.92 4.51
CA GLU A 84 -24.56 0.01 4.99
C GLU A 84 -24.80 1.18 4.02
N GLU A 85 -23.74 1.67 3.38
CA GLU A 85 -23.80 2.77 2.41
C GLU A 85 -24.02 2.27 0.97
N ALA A 86 -24.63 1.09 0.80
CA ALA A 86 -24.96 0.46 -0.48
C ALA A 86 -23.75 0.29 -1.42
N ALA A 87 -22.58 -0.01 -0.84
CA ALA A 87 -21.38 -0.38 -1.58
C ALA A 87 -21.21 -1.88 -1.73
N GLU A 88 -20.92 -2.30 -2.95
CA GLU A 88 -20.55 -3.65 -3.30
C GLU A 88 -19.03 -3.79 -3.20
N VAL A 89 -18.56 -4.68 -2.33
CA VAL A 89 -17.13 -5.00 -2.22
C VAL A 89 -16.73 -5.95 -3.36
N ILE A 90 -15.84 -5.49 -4.23
CA ILE A 90 -15.34 -6.25 -5.38
C ILE A 90 -14.16 -7.12 -4.97
N ALA A 91 -13.22 -6.54 -4.23
CA ALA A 91 -11.99 -7.23 -3.85
C ALA A 91 -11.43 -6.69 -2.55
N VAL A 92 -10.76 -7.57 -1.80
CA VAL A 92 -10.05 -7.22 -0.57
C VAL A 92 -8.64 -7.79 -0.66
N SER A 93 -7.66 -6.92 -0.45
CA SER A 93 -6.26 -7.27 -0.27
C SER A 93 -5.83 -6.94 1.16
N HIS A 94 -4.95 -7.77 1.72
CA HIS A 94 -4.32 -7.48 3.00
C HIS A 94 -2.82 -7.74 2.89
N SER A 95 -2.03 -6.90 3.55
CA SER A 95 -0.60 -7.09 3.69
C SER A 95 -0.15 -6.66 5.07
N THR A 96 0.84 -7.34 5.63
CA THR A 96 1.41 -6.99 6.93
C THR A 96 2.87 -6.61 6.74
N VAL A 97 3.24 -5.41 7.17
CA VAL A 97 4.60 -4.86 7.04
C VAL A 97 4.94 -4.11 8.32
N GLY A 98 6.08 -4.40 8.93
CA GLY A 98 6.61 -3.64 10.08
C GLY A 98 5.64 -3.50 11.25
N GLY A 99 5.02 -4.61 11.68
CA GLY A 99 4.06 -4.61 12.79
C GLY A 99 2.73 -3.89 12.52
N ARG A 100 2.46 -3.51 11.26
CA ARG A 100 1.21 -2.90 10.81
C ARG A 100 0.54 -3.75 9.75
N ILE A 101 -0.78 -3.74 9.77
CA ILE A 101 -1.64 -4.39 8.78
C ILE A 101 -2.21 -3.30 7.87
N PHE A 102 -2.12 -3.54 6.58
CA PHE A 102 -2.68 -2.73 5.52
C PHE A 102 -3.81 -3.51 4.88
N TYR A 103 -5.01 -2.98 4.93
CA TYR A 103 -6.16 -3.49 4.20
C TYR A 103 -6.45 -2.58 3.02
N THR A 104 -6.64 -3.15 1.84
CA THR A 104 -7.06 -2.42 0.64
C THR A 104 -8.34 -3.06 0.14
N ILE A 105 -9.41 -2.28 0.07
CA ILE A 105 -10.73 -2.74 -0.32
C ILE A 105 -11.15 -1.98 -1.57
N TYR A 106 -11.45 -2.72 -2.62
CA TYR A 106 -12.04 -2.20 -3.85
C TYR A 106 -13.55 -2.39 -3.78
N PHE A 107 -14.30 -1.32 -4.00
CA PHE A 107 -15.76 -1.34 -3.94
C PHE A 107 -16.39 -0.46 -5.03
N GLN A 108 -17.66 -0.69 -5.34
CA GLN A 108 -18.42 0.11 -6.30
C GLN A 108 -19.86 0.30 -5.80
N ALA A 109 -20.60 1.18 -6.46
CA ALA A 109 -22.03 1.35 -6.20
C ALA A 109 -22.82 0.10 -6.60
N VAL A 110 -23.65 -0.42 -5.70
CA VAL A 110 -24.59 -1.53 -6.00
C VAL A 110 -25.55 -1.14 -7.13
N SER A 111 -25.86 0.15 -7.26
CA SER A 111 -26.72 0.66 -8.34
C SER A 111 -26.25 2.02 -8.82
N SER A 112 -26.11 2.18 -10.14
CA SER A 112 -25.83 3.50 -10.74
C SER A 112 -26.95 4.53 -10.52
N ARG A 113 -28.16 4.09 -10.09
CA ARG A 113 -29.30 4.98 -9.79
C ARG A 113 -29.32 5.47 -8.34
N ILE A 114 -28.75 4.69 -7.42
CA ILE A 114 -28.52 5.07 -6.03
C ILE A 114 -27.01 5.24 -5.91
N GLY A 115 -26.51 6.42 -6.31
CA GLY A 115 -25.08 6.70 -6.24
C GLY A 115 -24.56 6.55 -4.81
N ILE A 116 -23.36 5.99 -4.65
CA ILE A 116 -22.64 6.05 -3.38
C ILE A 116 -22.19 7.50 -3.17
N GLU A 117 -22.55 8.09 -2.03
CA GLU A 117 -21.91 9.31 -1.58
C GLU A 117 -20.57 8.98 -0.92
N ILE A 118 -19.48 9.06 -1.70
CA ILE A 118 -18.11 8.81 -1.19
C ILE A 118 -17.81 9.69 0.02
N SER A 119 -18.32 10.92 0.03
CA SER A 119 -18.18 11.85 1.16
C SER A 119 -18.79 11.29 2.45
N ARG A 120 -19.94 10.60 2.34
CA ARG A 120 -20.63 9.98 3.47
C ARG A 120 -19.90 8.72 3.93
N VAL A 121 -19.44 7.88 3.00
CA VAL A 121 -18.56 6.73 3.31
C VAL A 121 -17.31 7.21 4.04
N HIS A 122 -16.65 8.25 3.54
CA HIS A 122 -15.46 8.83 4.16
C HIS A 122 -15.75 9.34 5.57
N GLN A 123 -16.87 10.05 5.78
CA GLN A 123 -17.27 10.53 7.10
C GLN A 123 -17.51 9.37 8.08
N ARG A 124 -18.28 8.36 7.67
CA ARG A 124 -18.58 7.17 8.49
C ARG A 124 -17.33 6.36 8.83
N LEU A 125 -16.41 6.24 7.88
CA LEU A 125 -15.11 5.61 8.13
C LEU A 125 -14.26 6.43 9.10
N LYS A 126 -14.29 7.76 9.01
CA LYS A 126 -13.58 8.64 9.95
C LYS A 126 -14.15 8.55 11.37
N GLU A 127 -15.46 8.37 11.52
CA GLU A 127 -16.12 8.11 12.81
C GLU A 127 -15.68 6.79 13.47
N LEU A 128 -15.20 5.79 12.70
CA LEU A 128 -14.68 4.54 13.27
C LEU A 128 -13.29 4.65 13.90
N ILE A 129 -12.55 5.71 13.55
CA ILE A 129 -11.16 5.93 13.99
C ILE A 129 -11.10 6.88 15.19
N LEU A 130 -12.06 7.79 15.29
CA LEU A 130 -12.20 8.82 16.32
C LEU A 130 -12.63 8.22 17.66
#